data_AF-A0A843LMY1-F1
#
_entry.id   AF-A0A843LMY1-F1
#
_cell.length_a   1.000
_cell.length_b   1.000
_cell.length_c   1.000
_cell.angle_alpha   90.00
_cell.angle_beta   90.00
_cell.angle_gamma   90.00
#
_symmetry.space_group_name_H-M   'P 1'
#
loop_
_entity.id
_entity.type
_entity.pdbx_description
1 polymer ?
#
loop_
_entity_poly.entity_id
_entity_poly.type
_entity_poly.pdbx_seq_one_letter_code
_entity_poly.pdbx_strand_id
1 'polypeptide(L)'
;MTPEEHTVPFATNGLVYHHTIPPATREQWILVDGPSVVTGRDGTLLTDPAACRTILADDPGRFMIGYDHRGSWYAVPISGSVLLPDGYARTHLRSLYGIIPDDLLGIASRAVALSRFFHTHRFCGICGAKTNRKADEIATVCPACGYIGYPVINPVVIVCIRRDDRILLARSPRFLPAVYGVIAGFVEAGETLEQAVAREVAEEVGIAIDTIRYRCSQPWPFPHSLMVGFTALYAGGRIRIDPSEIEEAGWYSHASLPTLPAAGSITRILIDQVVEEISRDTKSSRP
;
A
#
# COMPACT_ATOMS: atom_id res chain seq x y z
N MET A 1 10.71 26.03 -4.56
CA MET A 1 11.08 24.62 -4.37
C MET A 1 9.97 23.79 -4.97
N THR A 2 10.21 23.20 -6.14
CA THR A 2 9.47 21.99 -6.53
C THR A 2 9.63 20.99 -5.39
N PRO A 3 8.59 20.28 -4.94
CA PRO A 3 8.80 19.15 -4.04
C PRO A 3 9.86 18.28 -4.70
N GLU A 4 10.93 17.92 -3.97
CA GLU A 4 11.75 16.79 -4.39
C GLU A 4 10.78 15.66 -4.73
N GLU A 5 10.95 15.01 -5.90
CA GLU A 5 10.14 13.87 -6.30
C GLU A 5 10.36 12.75 -5.27
N HIS A 6 9.65 12.84 -4.15
CA HIS A 6 9.58 11.78 -3.16
C HIS A 6 8.91 10.62 -3.86
N THR A 7 9.70 9.63 -4.26
CA THR A 7 9.18 8.35 -4.72
C THR A 7 8.35 7.79 -3.57
N VAL A 8 7.06 7.56 -3.82
CA VAL A 8 6.17 6.94 -2.84
C VAL A 8 6.32 5.43 -3.03
N PRO A 9 6.82 4.69 -2.04
CA PRO A 9 6.94 3.24 -2.20
C PRO A 9 5.60 2.60 -2.52
N PHE A 10 5.64 1.55 -3.35
CA PHE A 10 4.47 0.85 -3.90
C PHE A 10 3.61 1.68 -4.87
N ALA A 11 3.96 2.93 -5.18
CA ALA A 11 3.32 3.69 -6.25
C ALA A 11 3.93 3.35 -7.61
N THR A 12 3.10 3.25 -8.64
CA THR A 12 3.54 2.85 -9.99
C THR A 12 4.23 3.95 -10.79
N ASN A 13 4.35 5.17 -10.24
CA ASN A 13 5.04 6.33 -10.81
C ASN A 13 4.88 6.48 -12.33
N GLY A 14 3.65 6.76 -12.78
CA GLY A 14 3.36 7.06 -14.19
C GLY A 14 2.98 5.86 -15.07
N LEU A 15 2.82 4.66 -14.51
CA LEU A 15 2.24 3.52 -15.26
C LEU A 15 0.79 3.83 -15.69
N VAL A 16 0.56 3.88 -17.00
CA VAL A 16 -0.75 4.16 -17.59
C VAL A 16 -1.41 2.86 -18.04
N TYR A 17 -2.73 2.78 -17.93
CA TYR A 17 -3.51 1.71 -18.55
C TYR A 17 -4.46 2.32 -19.58
N HIS A 18 -4.32 1.92 -20.84
CA HIS A 18 -5.22 2.30 -21.93
C HIS A 18 -5.56 1.06 -22.76
N HIS A 19 -6.84 0.86 -23.07
CA HIS A 19 -7.32 -0.37 -23.70
C HIS A 19 -7.06 -0.44 -25.21
N THR A 20 -6.94 0.70 -25.91
CA THR A 20 -6.85 0.67 -27.38
C THR A 20 -5.47 0.38 -27.96
N ILE A 21 -4.35 0.63 -27.29
CA ILE A 21 -3.00 0.46 -27.89
C ILE A 21 -1.97 0.32 -26.75
N PRO A 22 -1.27 -0.81 -26.54
CA PRO A 22 0.12 -0.67 -26.13
C PRO A 22 0.85 -0.09 -27.34
N PRO A 23 1.60 1.03 -27.23
CA PRO A 23 2.49 1.41 -28.33
C PRO A 23 3.32 0.17 -28.66
N ALA A 24 3.71 -0.06 -29.92
CA ALA A 24 4.56 -1.21 -30.28
C ALA A 24 5.84 -1.17 -29.42
N THR A 25 5.82 -1.84 -28.28
CA THR A 25 6.73 -1.64 -27.16
C THR A 25 7.18 -2.98 -26.67
N ARG A 26 8.37 -2.98 -26.09
CA ARG A 26 8.94 -4.13 -25.43
C ARG A 26 7.96 -4.64 -24.36
N GLU A 27 7.69 -5.95 -24.36
CA GLU A 27 6.94 -6.58 -23.29
C GLU A 27 7.84 -6.88 -22.09
N GLN A 28 7.27 -6.76 -20.90
CA GLN A 28 7.89 -7.12 -19.62
C GLN A 28 6.86 -7.88 -18.78
N TRP A 29 7.27 -8.97 -18.13
CA TRP A 29 6.35 -9.88 -17.46
C TRP A 29 6.68 -10.01 -15.98
N ILE A 30 5.68 -9.96 -15.12
CA ILE A 30 5.85 -10.20 -13.68
C ILE A 30 5.15 -11.52 -13.36
N LEU A 31 5.92 -12.54 -13.02
CA LEU A 31 5.37 -13.80 -12.53
C LEU A 31 4.86 -13.61 -11.10
N VAL A 32 3.57 -13.86 -10.88
CA VAL A 32 2.89 -13.63 -9.60
C VAL A 32 2.39 -14.94 -9.01
N ASP A 33 2.72 -15.18 -7.75
CA ASP A 33 2.21 -16.30 -6.96
C ASP A 33 1.68 -15.81 -5.62
N GLY A 34 0.36 -15.64 -5.52
CA GLY A 34 -0.28 -15.07 -4.33
C GLY A 34 0.29 -13.67 -4.01
N PRO A 35 0.84 -13.43 -2.80
CA PRO A 35 1.48 -12.16 -2.42
C PRO A 35 2.95 -12.04 -2.85
N SER A 36 3.47 -13.03 -3.59
CA SER A 36 4.88 -13.13 -3.98
C SER A 36 5.05 -12.93 -5.48
N VAL A 37 6.28 -12.54 -5.86
CA VAL A 37 6.73 -12.46 -7.25
C VAL A 37 8.00 -13.30 -7.44
N VAL A 38 8.31 -13.67 -8.68
CA VAL A 38 9.56 -14.39 -8.98
C VAL A 38 10.71 -13.40 -9.14
N THR A 39 11.80 -13.65 -8.42
CA THR A 39 13.03 -12.85 -8.44
C THR A 39 14.24 -13.75 -8.63
N GLY A 40 15.38 -13.17 -9.01
CA GLY A 40 16.69 -13.79 -8.79
C GLY A 40 16.97 -13.95 -7.29
N ARG A 41 17.99 -14.75 -6.94
CA ARG A 41 18.47 -14.91 -5.55
C ARG A 41 19.01 -13.61 -4.93
N ASP A 42 19.39 -12.65 -5.76
CA ASP A 42 19.81 -11.30 -5.39
C ASP A 42 18.63 -10.34 -5.14
N GLY A 43 17.39 -10.79 -5.34
CA GLY A 43 16.18 -9.97 -5.22
C GLY A 43 15.79 -9.23 -6.50
N THR A 44 16.57 -9.33 -7.58
CA THR A 44 16.26 -8.70 -8.87
C THR A 44 14.96 -9.26 -9.44
N LEU A 45 14.01 -8.40 -9.80
CA LEU A 45 12.73 -8.82 -10.35
C LEU A 45 12.93 -9.48 -11.72
N LEU A 46 12.42 -10.72 -11.88
CA LEU A 46 12.44 -11.39 -13.17
C LEU A 46 11.37 -10.76 -14.08
N THR A 47 11.82 -10.04 -15.10
CA THR A 47 10.92 -9.27 -16.00
C THR A 47 11.03 -9.66 -17.47
N ASP A 48 12.08 -10.37 -17.86
CA ASP A 48 12.33 -10.73 -19.25
C ASP A 48 11.38 -11.86 -19.72
N PRO A 49 10.57 -11.63 -20.77
CA PRO A 49 9.63 -12.64 -21.26
C PRO A 49 10.27 -13.97 -21.67
N ALA A 50 11.47 -13.95 -22.27
CA ALA A 50 12.13 -15.18 -22.71
C ALA A 50 12.56 -16.03 -21.51
N ALA A 51 13.15 -15.40 -20.49
CA ALA A 51 13.47 -16.07 -19.23
C ALA A 51 12.21 -16.58 -18.51
N CYS A 52 11.15 -15.78 -18.41
CA CYS A 52 9.87 -16.20 -17.84
C CYS A 52 9.28 -17.44 -18.54
N ARG A 53 9.38 -17.52 -19.88
CA ARG A 53 8.90 -18.68 -20.65
C ARG A 53 9.66 -19.97 -20.33
N THR A 54 10.89 -19.90 -19.82
CA THR A 54 11.60 -21.13 -19.39
C THR A 54 11.00 -21.74 -18.12
N ILE A 55 10.22 -20.96 -17.37
CA ILE A 55 9.53 -21.37 -16.13
C ILE A 55 8.11 -21.87 -16.43
N LEU A 56 7.53 -21.46 -17.55
CA LEU A 56 6.13 -21.67 -17.91
C LEU A 56 6.00 -22.76 -18.98
N ALA A 57 5.23 -23.81 -18.72
CA ALA A 57 5.02 -24.90 -19.68
C ALA A 57 4.07 -24.52 -20.84
N ASP A 58 3.15 -23.58 -20.62
CA ASP A 58 2.17 -23.06 -21.59
C ASP A 58 2.07 -21.52 -21.47
N ASP A 59 1.48 -20.82 -22.45
CA ASP A 59 1.19 -19.38 -22.33
C ASP A 59 0.14 -19.19 -21.21
N PRO A 60 0.56 -18.72 -20.02
CA PRO A 60 -0.37 -18.55 -18.90
C PRO A 60 -1.33 -17.42 -19.24
N GLY A 61 -2.50 -17.39 -18.60
CA GLY A 61 -3.53 -16.35 -18.79
C GLY A 61 -3.11 -14.94 -18.34
N ARG A 62 -2.06 -14.42 -18.97
CA ARG A 62 -1.42 -13.13 -18.75
C ARG A 62 -2.38 -12.00 -19.05
N PHE A 63 -2.16 -10.86 -18.42
CA PHE A 63 -2.95 -9.65 -18.69
C PHE A 63 -2.09 -8.43 -18.50
N MET A 64 -2.35 -7.42 -19.33
CA MET A 64 -1.66 -6.14 -19.25
C MET A 64 -2.08 -5.41 -17.96
N ILE A 65 -1.08 -4.93 -17.22
CA ILE A 65 -1.30 -4.12 -16.01
C ILE A 65 -1.05 -2.64 -16.27
N GLY A 66 -0.36 -2.31 -17.36
CA GLY A 66 -0.15 -0.96 -17.86
C GLY A 66 1.11 -0.88 -18.72
N TYR A 67 1.49 0.32 -19.12
CA TYR A 67 2.73 0.61 -19.82
C TYR A 67 3.37 1.89 -19.31
N ASP A 68 4.69 1.99 -19.45
CA ASP A 68 5.51 3.16 -19.17
C ASP A 68 6.59 3.33 -20.25
N HIS A 69 7.59 4.17 -19.99
CA HIS A 69 8.71 4.40 -20.91
C HIS A 69 9.59 3.15 -21.16
N ARG A 70 9.50 2.10 -20.32
CA ARG A 70 10.23 0.82 -20.48
C ARG A 70 9.48 -0.15 -21.38
N GLY A 71 8.15 -0.01 -21.45
CA GLY A 71 7.29 -0.75 -22.34
C GLY A 71 6.00 -1.22 -21.67
N SER A 72 5.46 -2.31 -22.19
CA SER A 72 4.19 -2.88 -21.72
C SER A 72 4.42 -3.94 -20.65
N TRP A 73 3.77 -3.76 -19.50
CA TRP A 73 3.87 -4.64 -18.35
C TRP A 73 2.70 -5.60 -18.30
N TYR A 74 3.00 -6.88 -18.10
CA TYR A 74 2.03 -7.95 -17.96
C TYR A 74 2.19 -8.63 -16.62
N ALA A 75 1.08 -8.92 -15.95
CA ALA A 75 1.06 -9.86 -14.84
C ALA A 75 0.80 -11.26 -15.37
N VAL A 76 1.53 -12.21 -14.83
CA VAL A 76 1.49 -13.62 -15.21
C VAL A 76 1.27 -14.46 -13.95
N PRO A 77 0.00 -14.78 -13.61
CA PRO A 77 -0.28 -15.63 -12.47
C PRO A 77 0.28 -17.04 -12.70
N ILE A 78 1.03 -17.54 -11.74
CA ILE A 78 1.57 -18.91 -11.73
C ILE A 78 1.01 -19.70 -10.55
N SER A 79 0.96 -21.02 -10.68
CA SER A 79 0.60 -21.90 -9.57
C SER A 79 1.76 -22.01 -8.58
N GLY A 80 1.45 -22.13 -7.28
CA GLY A 80 2.42 -22.47 -6.25
C GLY A 80 3.13 -23.82 -6.47
N SER A 81 2.56 -24.70 -7.30
CA SER A 81 3.17 -25.97 -7.69
C SER A 81 4.25 -25.85 -8.77
N VAL A 82 4.42 -24.68 -9.42
CA VAL A 82 5.45 -24.48 -10.43
C VAL A 82 6.83 -24.57 -9.78
N LEU A 83 7.70 -25.45 -10.28
CA LEU A 83 9.08 -25.52 -9.81
C LEU A 83 9.87 -24.39 -10.48
N LEU A 84 10.58 -23.61 -9.66
CA LEU A 84 11.46 -22.56 -10.18
C LEU A 84 12.85 -23.17 -10.46
N PRO A 85 13.48 -22.84 -11.60
CA PRO A 85 14.86 -23.24 -11.88
C PRO A 85 15.83 -22.69 -10.84
N ASP A 86 17.02 -23.31 -10.78
CA ASP A 86 18.11 -22.83 -9.94
C ASP A 86 18.46 -21.37 -10.26
N GLY A 87 18.58 -20.56 -9.21
CA GLY A 87 18.87 -19.12 -9.32
C GLY A 87 17.66 -18.21 -9.15
N TYR A 88 16.44 -18.77 -9.15
CA TYR A 88 15.21 -18.02 -8.89
C TYR A 88 14.56 -18.38 -7.56
N ALA A 89 13.77 -17.44 -7.03
CA ALA A 89 13.02 -17.60 -5.80
C ALA A 89 11.63 -16.95 -5.91
N ARG A 90 10.69 -17.46 -5.09
CA ARG A 90 9.44 -16.76 -4.78
C ARG A 90 9.71 -15.80 -3.64
N THR A 91 9.65 -14.51 -3.93
CA THR A 91 9.93 -13.49 -2.94
C THR A 91 8.65 -12.74 -2.60
N HIS A 92 8.31 -12.69 -1.32
CA HIS A 92 7.15 -11.93 -0.84
C HIS A 92 7.34 -10.45 -1.15
N LEU A 93 6.33 -9.81 -1.73
CA LEU A 93 6.43 -8.42 -2.23
C LEU A 93 6.93 -7.44 -1.16
N ARG A 94 6.50 -7.60 0.11
CA ARG A 94 6.94 -6.73 1.22
C ARG A 94 8.45 -6.79 1.45
N SER A 95 9.09 -7.93 1.21
CA SER A 95 10.52 -8.13 1.44
C SER A 95 11.39 -7.46 0.36
N LEU A 96 10.78 -6.99 -0.74
CA LEU A 96 11.47 -6.25 -1.80
C LEU A 96 11.58 -4.75 -1.52
N TYR A 97 10.90 -4.27 -0.47
CA TYR A 97 10.99 -2.89 -0.05
C TYR A 97 12.42 -2.51 0.34
N GLY A 98 12.97 -1.46 -0.29
CA GLY A 98 14.36 -1.04 -0.12
C GLY A 98 15.40 -1.93 -0.81
N ILE A 99 14.98 -3.02 -1.48
CA ILE A 99 15.86 -3.92 -2.25
C ILE A 99 15.81 -3.58 -3.74
N ILE A 100 14.62 -3.28 -4.26
CA ILE A 100 14.42 -2.88 -5.66
C ILE A 100 13.95 -1.41 -5.73
N PRO A 101 14.09 -0.74 -6.88
CA PRO A 101 13.55 0.59 -7.10
C PRO A 101 12.05 0.70 -6.80
N ASP A 102 11.63 1.81 -6.17
CA ASP A 102 10.25 2.03 -5.70
C ASP A 102 9.20 1.94 -6.81
N ASP A 103 9.55 2.39 -8.02
CA ASP A 103 8.67 2.34 -9.18
C ASP A 103 8.44 0.90 -9.66
N LEU A 104 9.50 0.08 -9.72
CA LEU A 104 9.39 -1.37 -9.99
C LEU A 104 8.60 -2.09 -8.90
N LEU A 105 8.80 -1.71 -7.63
CA LEU A 105 8.02 -2.22 -6.51
C LEU A 105 6.53 -1.88 -6.66
N GLY A 106 6.20 -0.67 -7.13
CA GLY A 106 4.84 -0.27 -7.45
C GLY A 106 4.22 -1.07 -8.60
N ILE A 107 4.98 -1.34 -9.66
CA ILE A 107 4.50 -2.17 -10.77
C ILE A 107 4.27 -3.62 -10.32
N ALA A 108 5.19 -4.20 -9.55
CA ALA A 108 5.02 -5.53 -8.94
C ALA A 108 3.83 -5.58 -7.98
N SER A 109 3.63 -4.53 -7.19
CA SER A 109 2.48 -4.35 -6.31
C SER A 109 1.16 -4.38 -7.07
N ARG A 110 1.07 -3.64 -8.18
CA ARG A 110 -0.11 -3.65 -9.05
C ARG A 110 -0.34 -5.03 -9.67
N ALA A 111 0.72 -5.72 -10.10
CA ALA A 111 0.63 -7.08 -10.64
C ALA A 111 0.00 -8.06 -9.62
N VAL A 112 0.47 -8.02 -8.37
CA VAL A 112 -0.03 -8.82 -7.25
C VAL A 112 -1.50 -8.48 -6.96
N ALA A 113 -1.83 -7.19 -6.81
CA ALA A 113 -3.18 -6.73 -6.48
C ALA A 113 -4.21 -7.15 -7.55
N LEU A 114 -3.87 -6.95 -8.84
CA LEU A 114 -4.77 -7.31 -9.93
C LEU A 114 -4.88 -8.82 -10.15
N SER A 115 -3.79 -9.57 -9.93
CA SER A 115 -3.84 -11.04 -9.98
C SER A 115 -4.75 -11.59 -8.89
N ARG A 116 -4.68 -11.02 -7.68
CA ARG A 116 -5.59 -11.35 -6.58
C ARG A 116 -7.04 -11.02 -6.95
N PHE A 117 -7.30 -9.82 -7.47
CA PHE A 117 -8.64 -9.39 -7.88
C PHE A 117 -9.27 -10.37 -8.88
N PHE A 118 -8.58 -10.70 -9.97
CA PHE A 118 -9.09 -11.64 -10.96
C PHE A 118 -9.24 -13.06 -10.41
N HIS A 119 -8.42 -13.47 -9.44
CA HIS A 119 -8.56 -14.76 -8.77
C HIS A 119 -9.80 -14.83 -7.84
N THR A 120 -10.09 -13.75 -7.11
CA THR A 120 -11.23 -13.71 -6.17
C THR A 120 -12.56 -13.40 -6.85
N HIS A 121 -12.54 -12.80 -8.03
CA HIS A 121 -13.74 -12.43 -8.79
C HIS A 121 -14.02 -13.39 -9.95
N ARG A 122 -13.66 -14.68 -9.83
CA ARG A 122 -13.92 -15.72 -10.87
C ARG A 122 -15.40 -16.05 -11.06
N PHE A 123 -16.22 -15.77 -10.05
CA PHE A 123 -17.66 -15.98 -10.05
C PHE A 123 -18.37 -14.70 -9.59
N CYS A 124 -19.58 -14.49 -10.10
CA CYS A 124 -20.37 -13.30 -9.83
C CYS A 124 -20.94 -13.37 -8.41
N GLY A 125 -20.69 -12.32 -7.61
CA GLY A 125 -21.24 -12.19 -6.26
C GLY A 125 -22.76 -12.01 -6.21
N ILE A 126 -23.43 -11.74 -7.34
CA ILE A 126 -24.89 -11.58 -7.42
C ILE A 126 -25.57 -12.90 -7.77
N CYS A 127 -25.12 -13.59 -8.82
CA CYS A 127 -25.83 -14.76 -9.38
C CYS A 127 -25.03 -16.07 -9.40
N GLY A 128 -23.76 -16.06 -8.97
CA GLY A 128 -22.90 -17.25 -8.94
C GLY A 128 -22.33 -17.69 -10.30
N ALA A 129 -22.76 -17.10 -11.41
CA ALA A 129 -22.22 -17.43 -12.74
C ALA A 129 -20.73 -17.04 -12.89
N LYS A 130 -19.98 -17.78 -13.71
CA LYS A 130 -18.58 -17.46 -14.03
C LYS A 130 -18.48 -16.07 -14.68
N THR A 131 -17.52 -15.27 -14.25
CA THR A 131 -17.23 -13.95 -14.84
C THR A 131 -16.12 -14.05 -15.89
N ASN A 132 -16.05 -13.03 -16.75
CA ASN A 132 -14.96 -12.83 -17.71
C ASN A 132 -14.20 -11.54 -17.37
N ARG A 133 -12.96 -11.41 -17.84
CA ARG A 133 -12.27 -10.11 -17.86
C ARG A 133 -12.99 -9.19 -18.84
N LYS A 134 -13.20 -7.94 -18.44
CA LYS A 134 -13.72 -6.90 -19.34
C LYS A 134 -12.59 -6.44 -20.28
N ALA A 135 -12.94 -6.10 -21.53
CA ALA A 135 -11.95 -5.87 -22.59
C ALA A 135 -11.40 -4.43 -22.63
N ASP A 136 -12.20 -3.47 -22.18
CA ASP A 136 -11.97 -2.02 -22.29
C ASP A 136 -11.51 -1.38 -20.97
N GLU A 137 -11.55 -2.11 -19.86
CA GLU A 137 -11.07 -1.64 -18.55
C GLU A 137 -10.62 -2.80 -17.65
N ILE A 138 -9.88 -2.47 -16.58
CA ILE A 138 -9.47 -3.44 -15.56
C ILE A 138 -10.68 -3.76 -14.68
N ALA A 139 -11.51 -4.69 -15.13
CA ALA A 139 -12.71 -5.13 -14.43
C ALA A 139 -13.05 -6.59 -14.80
N THR A 140 -14.00 -7.15 -14.06
CA THR A 140 -14.69 -8.40 -14.43
C THR A 140 -16.13 -8.09 -14.84
N VAL A 141 -16.68 -8.85 -15.78
CA VAL A 141 -18.06 -8.74 -16.22
C VAL A 141 -18.75 -10.10 -16.15
N CYS A 142 -19.96 -10.14 -15.59
CA CYS A 142 -20.80 -11.32 -15.59
C CYS A 142 -21.66 -11.38 -16.87
N PRO A 143 -21.50 -12.39 -17.74
CA PRO A 143 -22.30 -12.49 -18.96
C PRO A 143 -23.77 -12.85 -18.68
N ALA A 144 -24.09 -13.38 -17.50
CA ALA A 144 -25.45 -13.81 -17.16
C ALA A 144 -26.35 -12.66 -16.67
N CYS A 145 -25.82 -11.71 -15.89
CA CYS A 145 -26.61 -10.63 -15.30
C CYS A 145 -26.07 -9.21 -15.59
N GLY A 146 -24.94 -9.10 -16.30
CA GLY A 146 -24.33 -7.80 -16.64
C GLY A 146 -23.57 -7.12 -15.51
N TYR A 147 -23.46 -7.73 -14.31
CA TYR A 147 -22.69 -7.15 -13.20
C TYR A 147 -21.23 -6.91 -13.59
N ILE A 148 -20.73 -5.71 -13.26
CA ILE A 148 -19.32 -5.33 -13.43
C ILE A 148 -18.69 -5.20 -12.05
N GLY A 149 -17.60 -5.94 -11.81
CA GLY A 149 -16.78 -5.83 -10.61
C GLY A 149 -15.47 -5.11 -10.91
N TYR A 150 -15.06 -4.19 -10.03
CA TYR A 150 -13.81 -3.45 -10.12
C TYR A 150 -12.80 -3.90 -9.05
N PRO A 151 -11.48 -3.70 -9.27
CA PRO A 151 -10.47 -3.91 -8.25
C PRO A 151 -10.81 -3.17 -6.96
N VAL A 152 -10.80 -3.90 -5.84
CA VAL A 152 -11.12 -3.35 -4.53
C VAL A 152 -9.91 -2.60 -3.98
N ILE A 153 -10.11 -1.37 -3.54
CA ILE A 153 -9.13 -0.57 -2.81
C ILE A 153 -9.80 -0.12 -1.51
N ASN A 154 -9.26 -0.55 -0.36
CA ASN A 154 -9.81 -0.21 0.94
C ASN A 154 -9.11 1.03 1.49
N PRO A 155 -9.79 2.18 1.62
CA PRO A 155 -9.21 3.35 2.27
C PRO A 155 -8.94 3.07 3.75
N VAL A 156 -7.72 3.42 4.18
CA VAL A 156 -7.27 3.32 5.58
C VAL A 156 -6.73 4.69 5.96
N VAL A 157 -7.31 5.32 6.97
CA VAL A 157 -6.77 6.57 7.50
C VAL A 157 -5.59 6.26 8.41
N ILE A 158 -4.57 7.11 8.41
CA ILE A 158 -3.45 7.02 9.34
C ILE A 158 -3.08 8.43 9.80
N VAL A 159 -3.01 8.66 11.11
CA VAL A 159 -2.94 10.01 11.67
C VAL A 159 -1.83 10.15 12.72
N CYS A 160 -0.91 11.11 12.50
CA CYS A 160 0.04 11.54 13.53
C CYS A 160 -0.55 12.70 14.35
N ILE A 161 -0.65 12.52 15.66
CA ILE A 161 -1.30 13.48 16.56
C ILE A 161 -0.24 14.23 17.36
N ARG A 162 -0.24 15.55 17.23
CA ARG A 162 0.67 16.45 17.95
C ARG A 162 -0.01 17.02 19.19
N ARG A 163 0.75 17.11 20.28
CA ARG A 163 0.41 17.86 21.48
C ARG A 163 1.64 18.65 21.93
N ASP A 164 1.61 19.97 21.73
CA ASP A 164 2.74 20.87 22.03
C ASP A 164 4.03 20.41 21.32
N ASP A 165 5.06 20.00 22.08
CA ASP A 165 6.35 19.49 21.63
C ASP A 165 6.43 17.94 21.59
N ARG A 166 5.28 17.28 21.79
CA ARG A 166 5.13 15.82 21.83
C ARG A 166 4.23 15.30 20.72
N ILE A 167 4.41 14.02 20.41
CA ILE A 167 3.55 13.26 19.50
C ILE A 167 2.98 12.04 20.20
N LEU A 168 1.75 11.65 19.84
CA LEU A 168 1.17 10.38 20.28
C LEU A 168 1.77 9.26 19.45
N LEU A 169 2.31 8.25 20.12
CA LEU A 169 2.71 6.99 19.49
C LEU A 169 2.07 5.83 20.23
N ALA A 170 1.72 4.79 19.47
CA ALA A 170 1.09 3.58 19.97
C ALA A 170 1.75 2.32 19.40
N ARG A 171 1.62 1.22 20.12
CA ARG A 171 2.15 -0.09 19.78
C ARG A 171 1.01 -1.10 19.71
N SER A 172 0.89 -1.78 18.57
CA SER A 172 -0.10 -2.83 18.33
C SER A 172 0.55 -4.20 18.50
N PRO A 173 -0.17 -5.22 19.01
CA PRO A 173 0.34 -6.61 19.10
C PRO A 173 0.68 -7.19 17.74
N ARG A 174 0.18 -6.59 16.65
CA ARG A 174 0.40 -7.02 15.27
C ARG A 174 1.72 -6.52 14.65
N PHE A 175 2.40 -5.56 15.29
CA PHE A 175 3.67 -5.02 14.79
C PHE A 175 4.88 -5.83 15.27
N LEU A 176 6.04 -5.56 14.66
CA LEU A 176 7.31 -6.06 15.17
C LEU A 176 7.48 -5.60 16.63
N PRO A 177 8.02 -6.48 17.51
CA PRO A 177 8.24 -6.11 18.91
C PRO A 177 9.00 -4.78 19.02
N ALA A 178 8.54 -3.94 19.95
CA ALA A 178 9.12 -2.63 20.27
C ALA A 178 9.08 -1.55 19.17
N VAL A 179 8.35 -1.75 18.06
CA VAL A 179 8.13 -0.68 17.06
C VAL A 179 6.85 0.09 17.38
N TYR A 180 6.97 1.41 17.48
CA TYR A 180 5.86 2.32 17.73
C TYR A 180 5.40 3.00 16.45
N GLY A 181 4.10 3.03 16.24
CA GLY A 181 3.46 3.68 15.11
C GLY A 181 2.52 4.80 15.53
N VAL A 182 1.71 5.23 14.57
CA VAL A 182 0.62 6.19 14.77
C VAL A 182 -0.71 5.46 14.55
N ILE A 183 -1.83 6.11 14.91
CA ILE A 183 -3.17 5.51 14.86
C ILE A 183 -3.61 5.32 13.42
N ALA A 184 -4.20 4.17 13.08
CA ALA A 184 -4.63 3.86 11.73
C ALA A 184 -5.75 2.83 11.70
N GLY A 185 -6.78 3.09 10.91
CA GLY A 185 -7.89 2.16 10.75
C GLY A 185 -8.69 2.37 9.48
N PHE A 186 -9.61 1.44 9.23
CA PHE A 186 -10.38 1.42 7.99
C PHE A 186 -11.45 2.49 8.01
N VAL A 187 -11.70 3.10 6.84
CA VAL A 187 -12.86 3.98 6.68
C VAL A 187 -14.11 3.10 6.53
N GLU A 188 -15.16 3.41 7.28
CA GLU A 188 -16.43 2.69 7.20
C GLU A 188 -17.37 3.30 6.15
N ALA A 189 -18.38 2.51 5.77
CA ALA A 189 -19.37 2.93 4.80
C ALA A 189 -20.19 4.13 5.33
N GLY A 190 -20.15 5.25 4.59
CA GLY A 190 -20.85 6.48 4.96
C GLY A 190 -19.99 7.48 5.74
N GLU A 191 -18.72 7.16 6.00
CA GLU A 191 -17.78 8.09 6.64
C GLU A 191 -17.03 8.96 5.63
N THR A 192 -16.82 10.21 6.01
CA THR A 192 -15.71 11.03 5.49
C THR A 192 -14.38 10.54 6.08
N LEU A 193 -13.26 10.87 5.45
CA LEU A 193 -11.93 10.51 5.96
C LEU A 193 -11.68 11.14 7.33
N GLU A 194 -12.15 12.38 7.53
CA GLU A 194 -12.05 13.11 8.79
C GLU A 194 -12.87 12.45 9.90
N GLN A 195 -14.06 11.92 9.59
CA GLN A 195 -14.86 11.14 10.55
C GLN A 195 -14.16 9.86 10.95
N ALA A 196 -13.61 9.10 9.99
CA ALA A 196 -12.83 7.91 10.29
C ALA A 196 -11.62 8.23 11.17
N VAL A 197 -10.87 9.30 10.85
CA VAL A 197 -9.74 9.76 11.70
C VAL A 197 -10.20 10.05 13.13
N ALA A 198 -11.31 10.76 13.30
CA ALA A 198 -11.84 11.08 14.63
C ALA A 198 -12.33 9.83 15.39
N ARG A 199 -13.00 8.90 14.69
CA ARG A 199 -13.52 7.64 15.25
C ARG A 199 -12.37 6.75 15.71
N GLU A 200 -11.43 6.43 14.83
CA GLU A 200 -10.30 5.52 15.15
C GLU A 200 -9.50 6.03 16.35
N VAL A 201 -9.27 7.35 16.42
CA VAL A 201 -8.56 7.95 17.57
C VAL A 201 -9.38 7.88 18.86
N ALA A 202 -10.70 8.06 18.78
CA ALA A 202 -11.57 7.93 19.94
C ALA A 202 -11.65 6.47 20.42
N GLU A 203 -11.71 5.50 19.51
CA GLU A 203 -11.82 4.07 19.79
C GLU A 203 -10.51 3.50 20.35
N GLU A 204 -9.38 3.71 19.65
CA GLU A 204 -8.11 3.08 20.01
C GLU A 204 -7.44 3.71 21.24
N VAL A 205 -7.59 5.02 21.44
CA VAL A 205 -6.82 5.77 22.45
C VAL A 205 -7.65 6.76 23.28
N GLY A 206 -8.94 6.94 23.02
CA GLY A 206 -9.86 7.65 23.93
C GLY A 206 -9.65 9.15 24.07
N ILE A 207 -8.96 9.79 23.12
CA ILE A 207 -8.71 11.25 23.14
C ILE A 207 -9.52 11.97 22.06
N ALA A 208 -9.74 13.27 22.27
CA ALA A 208 -10.31 14.16 21.27
C ALA A 208 -9.19 14.85 20.48
N ILE A 209 -9.42 15.04 19.19
CA ILE A 209 -8.52 15.72 18.27
C ILE A 209 -9.24 16.83 17.50
N ASP A 210 -8.47 17.79 17.02
CA ASP A 210 -8.92 18.86 16.14
C ASP A 210 -7.94 19.04 14.96
N THR A 211 -8.23 20.01 14.09
CA THR A 211 -7.33 20.45 13.01
C THR A 211 -6.79 19.28 12.18
N ILE A 212 -7.68 18.39 11.77
CA ILE A 212 -7.34 17.26 10.90
C ILE A 212 -6.89 17.81 9.54
N ARG A 213 -5.66 17.48 9.13
CA ARG A 213 -5.06 17.95 7.88
C ARG A 213 -4.50 16.78 7.08
N TYR A 214 -4.98 16.61 5.86
CA TYR A 214 -4.39 15.70 4.90
C TYR A 214 -2.93 16.08 4.60
N ARG A 215 -2.06 15.07 4.45
CA ARG A 215 -0.64 15.25 4.12
C ARG A 215 -0.22 14.51 2.87
N CYS A 216 -0.54 13.23 2.78
CA CYS A 216 -0.08 12.37 1.70
C CYS A 216 -0.94 11.09 1.63
N SER A 217 -0.69 10.27 0.61
CA SER A 217 -1.28 8.94 0.48
C SER A 217 -0.23 7.94 0.00
N GLN A 218 -0.36 6.68 0.41
CA GLN A 218 0.54 5.60 -0.01
C GLN A 218 -0.26 4.33 -0.32
N PRO A 219 -0.08 3.71 -1.50
CA PRO A 219 -0.61 2.38 -1.77
C PRO A 219 -0.02 1.36 -0.80
N TRP A 220 -0.85 0.46 -0.27
CA TRP A 220 -0.42 -0.60 0.65
C TRP A 220 -0.99 -1.95 0.22
N PRO A 221 -0.25 -2.73 -0.60
CA PRO A 221 -0.76 -3.90 -1.31
C PRO A 221 -0.84 -5.17 -0.44
N PHE A 222 -1.13 -5.01 0.84
CA PHE A 222 -1.16 -6.10 1.82
C PHE A 222 -2.49 -6.09 2.61
N PRO A 223 -3.62 -6.45 1.98
CA PRO A 223 -3.74 -6.98 0.61
C PRO A 223 -4.11 -5.96 -0.48
N HIS A 224 -4.77 -4.84 -0.17
CA HIS A 224 -5.23 -3.85 -1.16
C HIS A 224 -5.75 -2.56 -0.50
N SER A 225 -4.96 -1.98 0.40
CA SER A 225 -5.32 -0.74 1.09
C SER A 225 -4.72 0.49 0.40
N LEU A 226 -5.38 1.63 0.54
CA LEU A 226 -4.81 2.95 0.29
C LEU A 226 -4.68 3.67 1.62
N MET A 227 -3.43 3.86 2.07
CA MET A 227 -3.17 4.64 3.29
C MET A 227 -3.36 6.12 2.98
N VAL A 228 -4.17 6.80 3.76
CA VAL A 228 -4.44 8.23 3.65
C VAL A 228 -3.92 8.91 4.91
N GLY A 229 -2.83 9.65 4.75
CA GLY A 229 -2.05 10.22 5.85
C GLY A 229 -2.54 11.58 6.29
N PHE A 230 -2.77 11.71 7.59
CA PHE A 230 -3.22 12.92 8.25
C PHE A 230 -2.27 13.34 9.38
N THR A 231 -2.32 14.62 9.72
CA THR A 231 -1.88 15.12 11.02
C THR A 231 -3.07 15.76 11.73
N ALA A 232 -3.10 15.68 13.06
CA ALA A 232 -4.11 16.32 13.88
C ALA A 232 -3.48 16.93 15.14
N LEU A 233 -4.18 17.86 15.77
CA LEU A 233 -3.79 18.39 17.08
C LEU A 233 -4.64 17.77 18.18
N TYR A 234 -4.03 17.58 19.34
CA TYR A 234 -4.73 17.14 20.54
C TYR A 234 -5.71 18.22 21.04
N ALA A 235 -6.97 17.86 21.24
CA ALA A 235 -8.03 18.77 21.70
C ALA A 235 -8.48 18.48 23.14
N GLY A 236 -8.24 17.29 23.69
CA GLY A 236 -8.63 16.95 25.06
C GLY A 236 -8.71 15.46 25.37
N GLY A 237 -9.01 15.14 26.62
CA GLY A 237 -9.20 13.75 27.09
C GLY A 237 -7.99 13.17 27.84
N ARG A 238 -8.02 11.85 28.05
CA ARG A 238 -6.91 11.08 28.64
C ARG A 238 -6.77 9.80 27.84
N ILE A 239 -5.54 9.36 27.61
CA ILE A 239 -5.28 8.11 26.89
C ILE A 239 -5.99 6.96 27.62
N ARG A 240 -6.84 6.26 26.89
CA ARG A 240 -7.52 5.03 27.30
C ARG A 240 -7.45 4.08 26.11
N ILE A 241 -6.58 3.09 26.21
CA ILE A 241 -6.34 2.16 25.10
C ILE A 241 -7.44 1.10 25.02
N ASP A 242 -7.80 0.71 23.80
CA ASP A 242 -8.46 -0.57 23.56
C ASP A 242 -7.40 -1.69 23.56
N PRO A 243 -7.37 -2.58 24.56
CA PRO A 243 -6.37 -3.64 24.66
C PRO A 243 -6.48 -4.70 23.55
N SER A 244 -7.58 -4.72 22.78
CA SER A 244 -7.71 -5.62 21.63
C SER A 244 -6.90 -5.16 20.41
N GLU A 245 -6.56 -3.87 20.36
CA GLU A 245 -5.90 -3.22 19.22
C GLU A 245 -4.52 -2.65 19.59
N ILE A 246 -4.41 -2.08 20.79
CA ILE A 246 -3.24 -1.34 21.28
C ILE A 246 -2.75 -1.95 22.59
N GLU A 247 -1.46 -2.30 22.64
CA GLU A 247 -0.79 -2.78 23.86
C GLU A 247 -0.27 -1.62 24.72
N GLU A 248 0.13 -0.51 24.08
CA GLU A 248 0.77 0.61 24.76
C GLU A 248 0.62 1.89 23.92
N ALA A 249 0.30 3.01 24.58
CA ALA A 249 0.25 4.33 23.93
C ALA A 249 0.73 5.43 24.87
N GLY A 250 1.44 6.41 24.33
CA GLY A 250 2.05 7.47 25.12
C GLY A 250 2.39 8.73 24.33
N TRP A 251 2.62 9.82 25.05
CA TRP A 251 3.12 11.07 24.50
C TRP A 251 4.65 11.08 24.54
N TYR A 252 5.30 11.12 23.38
CA TYR A 252 6.74 11.10 23.26
C TYR A 252 7.26 12.46 22.79
N SER A 253 8.33 12.95 23.41
CA SER A 253 8.99 14.18 22.96
C SER A 253 9.64 13.95 21.61
N HIS A 254 9.55 14.93 20.70
CA HIS A 254 10.27 14.88 19.42
C HIS A 254 11.79 14.71 19.58
N ALA A 255 12.36 15.07 20.73
CA ALA A 255 13.77 14.90 21.05
C ALA A 255 14.14 13.50 21.57
N SER A 256 13.16 12.65 21.89
CA SER A 256 13.36 11.31 22.44
C SER A 256 12.25 10.38 21.97
N LEU A 257 12.32 10.01 20.69
CA LEU A 257 11.39 9.08 20.07
C LEU A 257 11.83 7.62 20.29
N PRO A 258 10.89 6.70 20.49
CA PRO A 258 11.17 5.26 20.53
C PRO A 258 11.56 4.75 19.14
N THR A 259 11.79 3.44 19.02
CA THR A 259 12.03 2.80 17.72
C THR A 259 10.81 2.96 16.81
N LEU A 260 11.05 3.52 15.62
CA LEU A 260 10.04 3.78 14.60
C LEU A 260 10.16 2.81 13.41
N PRO A 261 9.13 2.70 12.56
CA PRO A 261 9.22 1.99 11.30
C PRO A 261 10.32 2.54 10.37
N ALA A 262 10.65 1.73 9.35
CA ALA A 262 11.65 2.08 8.35
C ALA A 262 11.35 3.43 7.66
N ALA A 263 12.43 4.12 7.28
CA ALA A 263 12.36 5.32 6.44
C ALA A 263 11.56 5.01 5.15
N GLY A 264 10.69 5.93 4.75
CA GLY A 264 9.80 5.81 3.57
C GLY A 264 8.43 5.14 3.82
N SER A 265 8.18 4.58 5.00
CA SER A 265 6.82 4.22 5.40
C SER A 265 5.98 5.49 5.67
N ILE A 266 4.68 5.47 5.35
CA ILE A 266 3.79 6.61 5.62
C ILE A 266 3.78 7.04 7.09
N THR A 267 3.87 6.08 8.02
CA THR A 267 4.03 6.37 9.46
C THR A 267 5.26 7.23 9.72
N ARG A 268 6.42 6.86 9.14
CA ARG A 268 7.66 7.59 9.34
C ARG A 268 7.61 8.97 8.68
N ILE A 269 7.04 9.07 7.48
CA ILE A 269 6.84 10.34 6.76
C ILE A 269 6.01 11.32 7.61
N LEU A 270 4.89 10.86 8.19
CA LEU A 270 4.03 11.72 8.99
C LEU A 270 4.72 12.18 10.29
N ILE A 271 5.44 11.28 10.96
CA ILE A 271 6.20 11.62 12.17
C ILE A 271 7.28 12.66 11.85
N ASP A 272 8.08 12.44 10.80
CA ASP A 272 9.16 13.35 10.43
C ASP A 272 8.60 14.75 10.09
N GLN A 273 7.48 14.83 9.35
CA GLN A 273 6.80 16.11 9.07
C GLN A 273 6.36 16.84 10.35
N VAL A 274 5.78 16.14 11.32
CA VAL A 274 5.35 16.75 12.59
C VAL A 274 6.55 17.18 13.44
N VAL A 275 7.63 16.41 13.46
CA VAL A 275 8.89 16.77 14.15
C VAL A 275 9.52 18.03 13.55
N GLU A 276 9.49 18.17 12.22
CA GLU A 276 9.93 19.38 11.52
C GLU A 276 9.06 20.60 11.85
N GLU A 277 7.74 20.42 11.94
CA GLU A 277 6.81 21.47 12.40
C GLU A 277 7.13 21.92 13.83
N ILE A 278 7.28 20.98 14.77
CA ILE A 278 7.65 21.30 16.18
C ILE A 278 8.99 22.05 16.23
N SER A 279 9.97 21.60 15.47
CA SER A 279 11.31 22.20 15.43
C SER A 279 11.30 23.63 14.88
N ARG A 280 10.45 23.91 13.90
CA ARG A 280 10.26 25.27 13.35
C ARG A 280 9.58 26.19 14.36
N ASP A 281 8.51 25.73 15.00
CA ASP A 281 7.78 26.51 15.99
C ASP A 281 8.67 26.88 17.19
N THR A 282 9.47 25.92 17.67
CA THR A 282 10.40 26.13 18.79
C THR A 282 11.50 27.14 18.47
N LYS A 283 11.95 27.21 17.21
CA LYS A 283 12.93 28.21 16.75
C LYS A 283 12.29 29.59 16.62
N SER A 284 11.06 29.66 16.12
CA SER A 284 10.33 30.93 15.98
C SER A 284 9.91 31.55 17.31
N SER A 285 9.82 30.76 18.38
CA SER A 285 9.49 31.22 19.73
C SER A 285 10.70 31.63 20.58
N ARG A 286 11.93 31.52 20.05
CA ARG A 286 13.13 32.04 20.74
C ARG A 286 13.29 33.53 20.41
N PRO A 287 13.31 34.42 21.41
CA PRO A 287 13.45 35.87 21.23
C PRO A 287 14.82 36.26 20.65
#